data_AF-A0A6J8FDB9-F1
#
_entry.id   AF-A0A6J8FDB9-F1
#
_cell.length_a   1.000
_cell.length_b   1.000
_cell.length_c   1.000
_cell.angle_alpha   90.00
_cell.angle_beta   90.00
_cell.angle_gamma   90.00
#
_symmetry.space_group_name_H-M   'P 1'
#
loop_
_entity.id
_entity.type
_entity.pdbx_description
1 polymer ?
#
loop_
_entity_poly.entity_id
_entity_poly.type
_entity_poly.pdbx_seq_one_letter_code
_entity_poly.pdbx_strand_id
1 'polypeptide(L)'
;MMESPRSLSGREEVRVFQSTLDKRTVTTTVFAQPSFYMGLGSALVMVLTQRFPEELMHRKYLSMSYNGIRAPSLLVIPFCAISGMYFSVASVITAAPTPLVGHLFGYGVSVGVGLTMLWLRRVSWYYPLLGLMYLSFGGLHHYRKMMVYGDNAPIFYWSDFGEIYRDRKARRLEKKRCTEEKAMVQQERAIE
;
A
#
# COMPACT_ATOMS: atom_id res chain seq x y z
N MET A 1 12.51 -13.84 -51.02
CA MET A 1 13.53 -13.11 -50.22
C MET A 1 12.80 -12.29 -49.18
N MET A 2 12.83 -12.74 -47.92
CA MET A 2 12.42 -11.97 -46.75
C MET A 2 13.39 -12.36 -45.64
N GLU A 3 14.08 -11.36 -45.11
CA GLU A 3 15.17 -11.51 -44.16
C GLU A 3 14.66 -11.93 -42.77
N SER A 4 15.33 -12.92 -42.20
CA SER A 4 15.17 -13.34 -40.81
C SER A 4 15.95 -12.38 -39.90
N PRO A 5 15.37 -11.82 -38.82
CA PRO A 5 16.16 -11.08 -37.85
C PRO A 5 16.95 -12.09 -37.02
N ARG A 6 18.28 -11.95 -37.13
CA ARG A 6 19.30 -12.67 -36.37
C ARG A 6 18.93 -12.74 -34.88
N SER A 7 18.67 -13.96 -34.41
CA SER A 7 18.59 -14.29 -32.99
C SER A 7 19.93 -14.00 -32.33
N LEU A 8 19.96 -13.05 -31.39
CA LEU A 8 21.06 -12.85 -30.45
C LEU A 8 21.16 -14.10 -29.56
N SER A 9 22.03 -15.03 -29.97
CA SER A 9 22.47 -16.17 -29.17
C SER A 9 23.22 -15.66 -27.94
N GLY A 10 22.63 -15.79 -26.75
CA GLY A 10 23.30 -15.44 -25.51
C GLY A 10 22.42 -15.11 -24.31
N ARG A 11 21.09 -15.16 -24.43
CA ARG A 11 20.21 -15.15 -23.25
C ARG A 11 19.85 -16.59 -22.91
N GLU A 12 20.40 -17.07 -21.79
CA GLU A 12 19.94 -18.28 -21.13
C GLU A 12 18.44 -18.08 -20.81
N GLU A 13 17.57 -18.74 -21.57
CA GLU A 13 16.14 -18.78 -21.28
C GLU A 13 15.97 -19.60 -20.00
N VAL A 14 15.99 -18.90 -18.87
CA VAL A 14 15.64 -19.47 -17.57
C VAL A 14 14.24 -20.03 -17.70
N ARG A 15 14.12 -21.36 -17.60
CA ARG A 15 12.82 -22.05 -17.60
C ARG A 15 11.96 -21.47 -16.50
N VAL A 16 11.02 -20.63 -16.89
CA VAL A 16 10.02 -20.05 -16.02
C VAL A 16 9.19 -21.20 -15.48
N PHE A 17 9.35 -21.53 -14.20
CA PHE A 17 8.36 -22.30 -13.47
C PHE A 17 7.10 -21.43 -13.45
N GLN A 18 6.29 -21.52 -14.50
CA GLN A 18 4.92 -21.02 -14.48
C GLN A 18 4.24 -21.77 -13.35
N SER A 19 4.07 -21.12 -12.19
CA SER A 19 3.24 -21.71 -11.16
C SER A 19 1.87 -21.93 -11.80
N THR A 20 1.42 -23.18 -11.79
CA THR A 20 0.12 -23.64 -12.30
C THR A 20 -1.05 -23.12 -11.43
N LEU A 21 -0.82 -22.05 -10.67
CA LEU A 21 -1.86 -21.35 -9.95
C LEU A 21 -2.70 -20.60 -10.97
N ASP A 22 -3.78 -21.26 -11.35
CA ASP A 22 -4.76 -20.79 -12.31
C ASP A 22 -5.22 -19.38 -11.95
N LYS A 23 -4.77 -18.40 -12.75
CA LYS A 23 -5.11 -16.98 -12.62
C LYS A 23 -6.62 -16.74 -12.80
N ARG A 24 -7.37 -17.72 -13.33
CA ARG A 24 -8.83 -17.64 -13.52
C ARG A 24 -9.65 -17.91 -12.26
N THR A 25 -9.07 -18.46 -11.19
CA THR A 25 -9.81 -18.74 -9.95
C THR A 25 -9.91 -17.57 -8.96
N VAL A 26 -9.32 -16.41 -9.29
CA VAL A 26 -9.25 -15.24 -8.38
C VAL A 26 -10.25 -14.16 -8.79
N THR A 27 -11.51 -14.52 -9.01
CA THR A 27 -12.62 -13.56 -8.78
C THR A 27 -12.91 -13.52 -7.28
N THR A 28 -11.92 -13.08 -6.50
CA THR A 28 -12.06 -12.91 -5.06
C THR A 28 -12.78 -11.60 -4.82
N THR A 29 -14.01 -11.66 -4.30
CA THR A 29 -14.73 -10.47 -3.82
C THR A 29 -13.88 -9.72 -2.78
N VAL A 30 -14.17 -8.44 -2.54
CA VAL A 30 -13.46 -7.63 -1.53
C VAL A 30 -13.48 -8.31 -0.16
N PHE A 31 -14.56 -9.04 0.16
CA PHE A 31 -14.72 -9.79 1.40
C PHE A 31 -13.78 -10.99 1.54
N ALA A 32 -13.25 -11.52 0.44
CA ALA A 32 -12.26 -12.60 0.47
C ALA A 32 -10.82 -12.09 0.71
N GLN A 33 -10.61 -10.77 0.73
CA GLN A 33 -9.29 -10.18 0.94
C GLN A 33 -8.94 -10.11 2.43
N PRO A 34 -7.81 -10.70 2.87
CA PRO A 34 -7.36 -10.58 4.26
C PRO A 34 -7.19 -9.12 4.72
N SER A 35 -6.85 -8.21 3.81
CA SER A 35 -6.75 -6.77 4.09
C SER A 35 -8.08 -6.16 4.53
N PHE A 36 -9.23 -6.68 4.06
CA PHE A 36 -10.54 -6.23 4.50
C PHE A 36 -10.75 -6.54 5.99
N TYR A 37 -10.39 -7.74 6.44
CA TYR A 37 -10.49 -8.14 7.85
C TYR A 37 -9.53 -7.38 8.75
N MET A 38 -8.36 -6.98 8.24
CA MET A 38 -7.47 -6.08 8.99
C MET A 38 -8.12 -4.70 9.21
N GLY A 39 -8.82 -4.16 8.20
CA GLY A 39 -9.60 -2.93 8.34
C GLY A 39 -10.74 -3.06 9.36
N LEU A 40 -11.46 -4.19 9.34
CA LEU A 40 -12.48 -4.49 10.35
C LEU A 40 -11.90 -4.65 11.75
N GLY A 41 -10.78 -5.36 11.90
CA GLY A 41 -10.09 -5.54 13.17
C GLY A 41 -9.64 -4.20 13.76
N SER A 42 -9.09 -3.31 12.94
CA SER A 42 -8.75 -1.93 13.34
C SER A 42 -9.99 -1.16 13.82
N ALA A 43 -11.11 -1.26 13.10
CA ALA A 43 -12.37 -0.62 13.52
C ALA A 43 -12.92 -1.23 14.83
N LEU A 44 -12.76 -2.53 15.05
CA LEU A 44 -13.16 -3.18 16.30
C LEU A 44 -12.31 -2.69 17.47
N VAL A 45 -10.99 -2.60 17.30
CA VAL A 45 -10.08 -2.05 18.33
C VAL A 45 -10.48 -0.62 18.67
N MET A 46 -10.83 0.21 17.68
CA MET A 46 -11.35 1.55 17.92
C MET A 46 -12.58 1.52 18.84
N VAL A 47 -13.59 0.70 18.53
CA VAL A 47 -14.81 0.59 19.35
C VAL A 47 -14.47 0.15 20.77
N LEU A 48 -13.56 -0.82 20.95
CA LEU A 48 -13.11 -1.26 22.27
C LEU A 48 -12.40 -0.13 23.02
N THR A 49 -11.52 0.62 22.37
CA THR A 49 -10.81 1.76 22.99
C THR A 49 -11.75 2.89 23.40
N GLN A 50 -12.85 3.09 22.67
CA GLN A 50 -13.89 4.05 23.04
C GLN A 50 -14.78 3.55 24.18
N ARG A 51 -15.12 2.26 24.18
CA ARG A 51 -16.06 1.67 25.15
C ARG A 51 -15.40 1.39 26.50
N PHE A 52 -14.14 0.96 26.49
CA PHE A 52 -13.34 0.57 27.65
C PHE A 52 -11.99 1.31 27.68
N PRO A 53 -11.99 2.65 27.73
CA PRO A 53 -10.75 3.43 27.68
C PRO A 53 -9.87 3.17 28.91
N GLU A 54 -10.47 2.82 30.07
CA GLU A 54 -9.72 2.58 31.31
C GLU A 54 -8.85 1.32 31.27
N GLU A 55 -9.24 0.31 30.49
CA GLU A 55 -8.51 -0.95 30.33
C GLU A 55 -7.39 -0.82 29.27
N LEU A 56 -7.62 0.04 28.29
CA LEU A 56 -6.79 0.15 27.09
C LEU A 56 -5.85 1.36 27.14
N MET A 57 -6.12 2.41 27.90
CA MET A 57 -5.26 3.59 27.98
C MET A 57 -4.69 3.78 29.37
N HIS A 58 -3.45 4.28 29.45
CA HIS A 58 -2.91 4.72 30.73
C HIS A 58 -3.77 5.83 31.34
N ARG A 59 -3.97 5.79 32.66
CA ARG A 59 -4.75 6.79 33.43
C ARG A 59 -4.41 8.24 33.09
N LYS A 60 -3.12 8.53 32.81
CA LYS A 60 -2.64 9.85 32.39
C LYS A 60 -3.39 10.42 31.17
N TYR A 61 -3.81 9.57 30.23
CA TYR A 61 -4.50 9.99 29.02
C TYR A 61 -6.02 10.06 29.18
N LEU A 62 -6.59 9.45 30.22
CA LEU A 62 -8.03 9.50 30.48
C LEU A 62 -8.47 10.89 30.96
N SER A 63 -7.62 11.55 31.74
CA SER A 63 -7.86 12.92 32.23
C SER A 63 -7.46 13.99 31.22
N MET A 64 -6.82 13.62 30.11
CA MET A 64 -6.32 14.57 29.12
C MET A 64 -7.43 14.98 28.15
N SER A 65 -7.60 16.28 27.96
CA SER A 65 -8.53 16.87 27.01
C SER A 65 -7.81 17.93 26.20
N TYR A 66 -8.09 17.95 24.89
CA TYR A 66 -7.57 18.95 23.97
C TYR A 66 -8.76 19.65 23.32
N ASN A 67 -8.85 20.96 23.48
CA ASN A 67 -9.96 21.77 22.95
C ASN A 67 -11.35 21.22 23.30
N GLY A 68 -11.52 20.71 24.53
CA GLY A 68 -12.77 20.12 25.01
C GLY A 68 -13.02 18.67 24.57
N ILE A 69 -12.15 18.09 23.73
CA ILE A 69 -12.24 16.70 23.27
C ILE A 69 -11.32 15.82 24.11
N ARG A 70 -11.88 14.80 24.74
CA ARG A 70 -11.10 13.81 25.52
C ARG A 70 -10.13 13.05 24.62
N ALA A 71 -8.92 12.79 25.11
CA ALA A 71 -7.90 12.09 24.34
C ALA A 71 -8.32 10.72 23.77
N PRO A 72 -9.14 9.89 24.45
CA PRO A 72 -9.67 8.65 23.86
C PRO A 72 -10.49 8.89 22.58
N SER A 73 -11.27 9.98 22.54
CA SER A 73 -12.09 10.32 21.36
C SER A 73 -11.23 10.77 20.17
N LEU A 74 -10.04 11.31 20.40
CA LEU A 74 -9.11 11.69 19.33
C LEU A 74 -8.50 10.48 18.63
N LEU A 75 -8.47 9.30 19.27
CA LEU A 75 -7.94 8.07 18.66
C LEU A 75 -8.84 7.52 17.55
N VAL A 76 -10.09 7.98 17.45
CA VAL A 76 -11.00 7.61 16.36
C VAL A 76 -10.41 7.93 15.00
N ILE A 77 -9.82 9.12 14.86
CA ILE A 77 -9.28 9.61 13.60
C ILE A 77 -8.20 8.66 13.03
N PRO A 78 -7.12 8.32 13.79
CA PRO A 78 -6.12 7.41 13.28
C PRO A 78 -6.65 6.00 13.02
N PHE A 79 -7.53 5.46 13.87
CA PHE A 79 -8.11 4.14 13.60
C PHE A 79 -8.99 4.11 12.34
N CYS A 80 -9.83 5.14 12.13
CA CYS A 80 -10.61 5.30 10.90
C CYS A 80 -9.71 5.41 9.65
N ALA A 81 -8.62 6.18 9.75
CA ALA A 81 -7.66 6.31 8.65
C ALA A 81 -7.00 4.97 8.33
N ILE A 82 -6.57 4.20 9.34
CA ILE A 82 -5.98 2.86 9.17
C ILE A 82 -6.99 1.92 8.51
N SER A 83 -8.22 1.85 9.03
CA SER A 83 -9.27 0.99 8.46
C SER A 83 -9.59 1.37 7.02
N GLY A 84 -9.70 2.66 6.71
CA GLY A 84 -9.92 3.17 5.35
C GLY A 84 -8.78 2.81 4.39
N MET A 85 -7.52 2.90 4.84
CA MET A 85 -6.38 2.46 4.04
C MET A 85 -6.45 0.96 3.74
N TYR A 86 -6.79 0.12 4.72
CA TYR A 86 -6.92 -1.33 4.51
C TYR A 86 -8.09 -1.73 3.61
N PHE A 87 -9.23 -1.04 3.73
CA PHE A 87 -10.35 -1.22 2.78
C PHE A 87 -9.98 -0.79 1.37
N SER A 88 -9.22 0.30 1.23
CA SER A 88 -8.68 0.74 -0.06
C SER A 88 -7.72 -0.30 -0.66
N VAL A 89 -6.81 -0.85 0.15
CA VAL A 89 -5.91 -1.95 -0.26
C VAL A 89 -6.72 -3.15 -0.77
N ALA A 90 -7.73 -3.60 -0.02
CA ALA A 90 -8.58 -4.72 -0.42
C ALA A 90 -9.33 -4.44 -1.75
N SER A 91 -9.84 -3.22 -1.92
CA SER A 91 -10.49 -2.76 -3.13
C SER A 91 -9.55 -2.77 -4.34
N VAL A 92 -8.35 -2.18 -4.21
CA VAL A 92 -7.35 -2.12 -5.28
C VAL A 92 -6.88 -3.53 -5.70
N ILE A 93 -6.68 -4.45 -4.74
CA ILE A 93 -6.32 -5.84 -5.05
C ILE A 93 -7.42 -6.53 -5.85
N THR A 94 -8.68 -6.25 -5.51
CA THR A 94 -9.85 -6.89 -6.14
C THR A 94 -10.16 -6.31 -7.53
N ALA A 95 -9.96 -5.01 -7.71
CA ALA A 95 -10.32 -4.31 -8.95
C ALA A 95 -9.22 -4.38 -10.03
N ALA A 96 -7.96 -4.60 -9.66
CA ALA A 96 -6.84 -4.55 -10.60
C ALA A 96 -6.64 -5.90 -11.33
N PRO A 97 -6.39 -5.89 -12.66
CA PRO A 97 -6.04 -7.10 -13.42
C PRO A 97 -4.69 -7.69 -12.97
N THR A 98 -3.82 -6.86 -12.37
CA THR A 98 -2.59 -7.26 -11.71
C THR A 98 -2.58 -6.73 -10.26
N PRO A 99 -2.73 -7.59 -9.23
CA PRO A 99 -2.90 -7.16 -7.85
C PRO A 99 -1.61 -6.66 -7.17
N LEU A 100 -0.47 -6.64 -7.88
CA LEU A 100 0.85 -6.28 -7.35
C LEU A 100 0.87 -4.90 -6.68
N VAL A 101 0.26 -3.89 -7.31
CA VAL A 101 0.21 -2.52 -6.77
C VAL A 101 -0.55 -2.46 -5.45
N GLY A 102 -1.67 -3.19 -5.35
CA GLY A 102 -2.44 -3.29 -4.12
C GLY A 102 -1.65 -3.97 -3.01
N HIS A 103 -0.89 -5.02 -3.32
CA HIS A 103 -0.05 -5.67 -2.32
C HIS A 103 1.15 -4.81 -1.89
N LEU A 104 1.76 -4.04 -2.81
CA LEU A 104 2.83 -3.09 -2.47
C LEU A 104 2.32 -1.95 -1.58
N PHE A 105 1.15 -1.40 -1.90
CA PHE A 105 0.52 -0.39 -1.06
C PHE A 105 0.18 -0.96 0.33
N GLY A 106 -0.41 -2.16 0.38
CA GLY A 106 -0.71 -2.85 1.63
C GLY A 106 0.53 -3.15 2.48
N TYR A 107 1.66 -3.51 1.86
CA TYR A 107 2.94 -3.67 2.53
C TYR A 107 3.41 -2.35 3.15
N GLY A 108 3.39 -1.25 2.39
CA GLY A 108 3.77 0.07 2.90
C GLY A 108 2.90 0.54 4.07
N VAL A 109 1.57 0.37 3.96
CA VAL A 109 0.63 0.67 5.05
C VAL A 109 0.94 -0.17 6.29
N SER A 110 1.15 -1.48 6.11
CA SER A 110 1.44 -2.41 7.21
C SER A 110 2.74 -2.06 7.94
N VAL A 111 3.81 -1.73 7.20
CA VAL A 111 5.10 -1.32 7.78
C VAL A 111 4.99 0.02 8.49
N GLY A 112 4.38 1.02 7.84
CA GLY A 112 4.24 2.36 8.41
C GLY A 112 3.41 2.36 9.69
N VAL A 113 2.24 1.71 9.67
CA VAL A 113 1.37 1.57 10.85
C VAL A 113 2.07 0.74 11.92
N GLY A 114 2.68 -0.38 11.53
CA GLY A 114 3.37 -1.28 12.46
C GLY A 114 4.49 -0.60 13.25
N LEU A 115 5.38 0.13 12.56
CA LEU A 115 6.47 0.89 13.20
C LEU A 115 5.94 2.02 14.08
N THR A 116 4.89 2.72 13.63
CA THR A 116 4.26 3.79 14.43
C THR A 116 3.68 3.24 15.73
N MET A 117 3.00 2.10 15.68
CA MET A 117 2.42 1.46 16.86
C MET A 117 3.50 0.96 17.84
N LEU A 118 4.61 0.42 17.34
CA LEU A 118 5.77 0.07 18.17
C LEU A 118 6.40 1.30 18.84
N TRP A 119 6.46 2.43 18.14
CA TRP A 119 6.98 3.68 18.70
C TRP A 119 6.09 4.20 19.83
N LEU A 120 4.77 4.00 19.72
CA LEU A 120 3.77 4.36 20.73
C LEU A 120 3.70 3.39 21.93
N ARG A 121 4.68 2.49 22.11
CA ARG A 121 4.74 1.54 23.24
C ARG A 121 4.59 2.15 24.64
N ARG A 122 4.91 3.44 24.79
CA ARG A 122 4.81 4.16 26.08
C ARG A 122 3.38 4.65 26.38
N VAL A 123 2.49 4.68 25.38
CA VAL A 123 1.12 5.16 25.53
C VAL A 123 0.21 4.06 26.06
N SER A 124 0.36 2.84 25.53
CA SER A 124 -0.38 1.67 25.99
C SER A 124 0.39 0.38 25.72
N TRP A 125 0.12 -0.62 26.56
CA TRP A 125 0.70 -1.95 26.50
C TRP A 125 0.27 -2.74 25.25
N TYR A 126 -0.90 -2.45 24.67
CA TYR A 126 -1.42 -3.20 23.52
C TYR A 126 -0.90 -2.66 22.16
N TYR A 127 -0.39 -1.43 22.11
CA TYR A 127 0.15 -0.85 20.86
C TYR A 127 1.32 -1.66 20.28
N PRO A 128 2.29 -2.16 21.07
CA PRO A 128 3.32 -3.06 20.55
C PRO A 128 2.76 -4.33 19.91
N LEU A 129 1.73 -4.91 20.51
CA LEU A 129 1.09 -6.13 20.00
C LEU A 129 0.41 -5.86 18.65
N LEU A 130 -0.30 -4.73 18.53
CA LEU A 130 -0.84 -4.29 17.23
C LEU A 130 0.28 -4.01 16.22
N GLY A 131 1.38 -3.39 16.65
CA GLY A 131 2.54 -3.12 15.80
C GLY A 131 3.12 -4.38 15.21
N LEU A 132 3.32 -5.42 16.03
CA LEU A 132 3.76 -6.74 15.58
C LEU A 132 2.74 -7.38 14.63
N MET A 133 1.45 -7.35 14.96
CA MET A 133 0.39 -7.88 14.10
C MET A 133 0.42 -7.24 12.70
N TYR A 134 0.53 -5.91 12.61
CA TYR A 134 0.62 -5.21 11.33
C TYR A 134 1.90 -5.54 10.57
N LEU A 135 3.06 -5.59 11.25
CA LEU A 135 4.33 -5.96 10.61
C LEU A 135 4.33 -7.39 10.10
N SER A 136 3.83 -8.34 10.89
CA SER A 136 3.70 -9.74 10.49
C SER A 136 2.72 -9.88 9.33
N PHE A 137 1.60 -9.18 9.34
CA PHE A 137 0.66 -9.18 8.22
C PHE A 137 1.29 -8.61 6.94
N GLY A 138 1.96 -7.45 7.03
CA GLY A 138 2.70 -6.88 5.90
C GLY A 138 3.77 -7.83 5.35
N GLY A 139 4.62 -8.33 6.23
CA GLY A 139 5.77 -9.17 5.88
C GLY A 139 5.43 -10.60 5.47
N LEU A 140 4.33 -11.19 5.96
CA LEU A 140 3.97 -12.58 5.63
C LEU A 140 2.88 -12.66 4.56
N HIS A 141 1.91 -11.74 4.56
CA HIS A 141 0.82 -11.76 3.57
C HIS A 141 1.17 -10.92 2.34
N HIS A 142 1.40 -9.61 2.52
CA HIS A 142 1.61 -8.72 1.37
C HIS A 142 2.92 -8.98 0.65
N TYR A 143 4.02 -9.17 1.39
CA TYR A 143 5.32 -9.50 0.79
C TYR A 143 5.30 -10.83 0.04
N ARG A 144 4.73 -11.89 0.61
CA ARG A 144 4.60 -13.19 -0.08
C ARG A 144 3.75 -13.07 -1.35
N LYS A 145 2.66 -12.31 -1.31
CA LYS A 145 1.82 -12.09 -2.50
C LYS A 145 2.53 -11.23 -3.55
N MET A 146 3.35 -10.26 -3.14
CA MET A 146 4.22 -9.54 -4.09
C MET A 146 5.23 -10.46 -4.76
N MET A 147 5.82 -11.43 -4.03
CA MET A 147 6.71 -12.42 -4.62
C MET A 147 5.98 -13.32 -5.63
N VAL A 148 4.77 -13.79 -5.30
CA VAL A 148 3.98 -14.69 -6.17
C VAL A 148 3.46 -13.98 -7.44
N TYR A 149 2.98 -12.75 -7.31
CA TYR A 149 2.56 -11.96 -8.49
C TYR A 149 3.73 -11.29 -9.21
N GLY A 150 4.92 -11.39 -8.62
CA GLY A 150 6.16 -10.81 -9.07
C GLY A 150 7.00 -11.73 -9.95
N ASP A 151 6.43 -12.77 -10.59
CA ASP A 151 7.15 -13.72 -11.46
C ASP A 151 7.87 -13.09 -12.69
N ASN A 152 7.99 -11.77 -12.77
CA ASN A 152 8.90 -11.01 -13.65
C ASN A 152 9.44 -9.70 -13.03
N ALA A 153 9.24 -9.48 -11.73
CA ALA A 153 9.77 -8.32 -11.04
C ALA A 153 11.13 -8.74 -10.44
N PRO A 154 12.26 -8.15 -10.86
CA PRO A 154 13.48 -8.30 -10.08
C PRO A 154 13.12 -7.86 -8.67
N ILE A 155 13.59 -8.61 -7.68
CA ILE A 155 13.60 -8.25 -6.26
C ILE A 155 13.77 -6.73 -6.21
N PHE A 156 12.76 -5.98 -5.79
CA PHE A 156 12.86 -4.51 -5.77
C PHE A 156 14.01 -4.17 -4.81
N TYR A 157 15.19 -3.96 -5.37
CA TYR A 157 16.32 -3.47 -4.63
C TYR A 157 16.01 -2.02 -4.29
N TRP A 158 16.56 -1.50 -3.19
CA TRP A 158 16.39 -0.08 -2.85
C TRP A 158 16.86 0.86 -4.00
N SER A 159 17.71 0.37 -4.91
CA SER A 159 18.07 1.02 -6.17
C SER A 159 16.90 1.26 -7.11
N ASP A 160 15.94 0.34 -7.18
CA ASP A 160 14.87 0.34 -8.18
C ASP A 160 13.81 1.41 -7.83
N PHE A 161 13.62 1.68 -6.54
CA PHE A 161 12.80 2.81 -6.10
C PHE A 161 13.38 4.16 -6.56
N GLY A 162 14.71 4.28 -6.60
CA GLY A 162 15.40 5.46 -7.13
C GLY A 162 15.22 5.61 -8.64
N GLU A 163 15.19 4.51 -9.39
CA GLU A 163 14.89 4.50 -10.83
C GLU A 163 13.44 4.85 -11.11
N ILE A 164 12.49 4.22 -10.42
CA ILE A 164 11.06 4.52 -10.56
C ILE A 164 10.78 5.99 -10.20
N TYR A 165 11.43 6.53 -9.17
CA TYR A 165 11.26 7.94 -8.80
C TYR A 165 11.79 8.89 -9.88
N ARG A 166 13.00 8.65 -10.41
CA ARG A 166 13.58 9.46 -11.49
C ARG A 166 12.73 9.42 -12.76
N ASP A 167 12.27 8.24 -13.13
CA ASP A 167 11.46 8.04 -14.33
C ASP A 167 10.09 8.74 -14.20
N ARG A 168 9.46 8.67 -13.03
CA ARG A 168 8.22 9.42 -12.74
C ARG A 168 8.43 10.94 -12.78
N LYS A 169 9.59 11.41 -12.34
CA LYS A 169 9.98 12.83 -12.41
C LYS A 169 10.21 13.27 -13.87
N ALA A 170 10.87 12.45 -14.67
CA ALA A 170 11.10 12.70 -16.10
C ALA A 170 9.78 12.78 -16.88
N ARG A 171 8.87 11.81 -16.72
CA ARG A 171 7.55 11.83 -17.38
C ARG A 171 6.69 13.03 -16.97
N ARG A 172 6.80 13.50 -15.72
CA ARG A 172 6.11 14.73 -15.28
C ARG A 172 6.67 15.97 -15.97
N LEU A 173 7.99 16.02 -16.18
CA LEU A 173 8.64 17.12 -16.90
C LEU A 173 8.31 17.10 -18.39
N GLU A 174 8.26 15.93 -19.02
CA GLU A 174 7.81 15.78 -20.41
C GLU A 174 6.35 16.17 -20.59
N LYS A 175 5.45 15.76 -19.68
CA LYS A 175 4.06 16.22 -19.70
C LYS A 175 3.95 17.74 -19.58
N LYS A 176 4.75 18.38 -18.74
CA LYS A 176 4.77 19.85 -18.62
C LYS A 176 5.22 20.51 -19.93
N ARG A 177 6.33 20.08 -20.52
CA ARG A 177 6.81 20.62 -21.82
C ARG A 177 5.79 20.44 -22.94
N CYS A 178 5.18 19.27 -23.05
CA CYS A 178 4.18 19.00 -24.07
C CYS A 178 2.88 19.82 -23.86
N THR A 179 2.61 20.25 -22.62
CA THR A 179 1.47 21.13 -22.31
C THR A 179 1.80 22.59 -22.61
N GLU A 180 3.03 23.04 -22.31
CA GLU A 180 3.55 24.37 -22.65
C GLU A 180 3.66 24.58 -24.17
N GLU A 181 4.14 23.57 -24.91
CA GLU A 181 4.24 23.58 -26.37
C GLU A 181 2.85 23.66 -27.02
N LYS A 182 1.86 22.91 -26.50
CA LYS A 182 0.47 23.01 -26.95
C LYS A 182 -0.16 24.37 -26.62
N ALA A 183 0.19 24.97 -25.49
CA ALA A 183 -0.29 26.29 -25.10
C ALA A 183 0.30 27.40 -26.00
N MET A 184 1.58 27.31 -26.36
CA MET A 184 2.21 28.24 -27.30
C MET A 184 1.60 28.12 -28.71
N VAL A 185 1.40 26.91 -29.22
CA VAL A 185 0.76 26.70 -30.54
C VAL A 185 -0.69 27.19 -30.57
N GLN A 186 -1.43 27.07 -29.46
CA GLN A 186 -2.78 27.64 -29.36
C GLN A 186 -2.77 29.18 -29.28
N GLN A 187 -1.78 29.77 -28.62
CA GLN A 187 -1.63 31.21 -28.54
C GLN A 187 -1.23 31.82 -29.90
N GLU A 188 -0.37 31.14 -30.65
CA GLU A 188 0.06 31.57 -31.99
C GLU A 188 -1.09 31.53 -33.01
N ARG A 189 -1.95 30.49 -32.96
CA ARG A 189 -3.18 30.42 -33.77
C ARG A 189 -4.29 31.38 -33.37
N ALA A 190 -4.21 32.00 -32.18
CA ALA A 190 -5.19 32.98 -31.73
C ALA A 190 -4.82 34.43 -32.10
N ILE A 191 -3.63 34.63 -32.69
CA ILE A 191 -3.09 35.93 -33.10
C ILE A 191 -3.17 36.12 -34.64
N GLU A 192 -3.44 35.04 -35.39
CA GLU A 192 -3.92 35.10 -36.79
C GLU A 192 -5.44 35.31 -36.87
#